data_AF-A0A923VG70-F1
#
_entry.id   AF-A0A923VG70-F1
#
_cell.length_a   1.000
_cell.length_b   1.000
_cell.length_c   1.000
_cell.angle_alpha   90.00
_cell.angle_beta   90.00
_cell.angle_gamma   90.00
#
_symmetry.space_group_name_H-M   'P 1'
#
loop_
_entity.id
_entity.type
_entity.pdbx_description
1 polymer ?
#
loop_
_entity_poly.entity_id
_entity_poly.type
_entity_poly.pdbx_seq_one_letter_code
_entity_poly.pdbx_strand_id
1 'polypeptide(L)'
;GFGPGTYVFNYGPYQRPEDLTIISTNSGDLGNTHSEYFNSLSETGLMGFLSWVGIFIISIGTAVKVIYRNNEPWVKNLAIAAVLGLITYYVHGFVNNYSDFDKIAVPLWGFIAIIAALDIYHRQPDEEMTEVKQIEN
;
A
#
# COMPACT_ATOMS: atom_id res chain seq x y z
N GLY A 1 -7.77 9.44 -15.16
CA GLY A 1 -6.36 9.15 -15.43
C GLY A 1 -5.85 10.10 -16.48
N PHE A 2 -5.16 11.16 -16.07
CA PHE A 2 -4.56 12.17 -16.94
C PHE A 2 -3.03 12.03 -17.09
N GLY A 3 -2.42 11.10 -16.36
CA GLY A 3 -0.98 10.87 -16.26
C GLY A 3 -0.45 11.11 -14.83
N PRO A 4 0.67 10.46 -14.42
CA PRO A 4 1.31 10.71 -13.13
C PRO A 4 1.71 12.17 -12.95
N GLY A 5 1.48 12.74 -11.77
CA GLY A 5 1.82 14.12 -11.42
C GLY A 5 0.99 15.20 -12.15
N THR A 6 -0.12 14.82 -12.78
CA THR A 6 -0.91 15.75 -13.62
C THR A 6 -2.16 16.27 -12.92
N TYR A 7 -2.50 15.79 -11.71
CA TYR A 7 -3.74 16.16 -11.04
C TYR A 7 -3.94 17.68 -10.96
N VAL A 8 -2.91 18.39 -10.51
CA VAL A 8 -2.95 19.84 -10.24
C VAL A 8 -3.29 20.68 -11.48
N PHE A 9 -2.95 20.19 -12.68
CA PHE A 9 -3.22 20.89 -13.94
C PHE A 9 -4.60 20.61 -14.52
N ASN A 10 -5.25 19.53 -14.08
CA ASN A 10 -6.50 19.04 -14.67
C ASN A 10 -7.70 19.21 -13.73
N TYR A 11 -7.50 19.38 -12.42
CA TYR A 11 -8.62 19.40 -11.46
C TYR A 11 -9.46 20.69 -11.48
N GLY A 12 -8.90 21.79 -12.00
CA GLY A 12 -9.51 23.12 -11.94
C GLY A 12 -10.96 23.22 -12.42
N PRO A 13 -11.31 22.71 -13.62
CA PRO A 13 -12.68 22.70 -14.14
C PRO A 13 -13.69 21.91 -13.30
N TYR A 14 -13.22 21.03 -12.41
CA TYR A 14 -14.08 20.20 -11.55
C TYR A 14 -14.33 20.83 -10.18
N GLN A 15 -13.72 21.99 -9.88
CA GLN A 15 -13.96 22.71 -8.63
C GLN A 15 -15.38 23.29 -8.60
N ARG A 16 -16.09 23.09 -7.50
CA ARG A 16 -17.43 23.66 -7.31
C ARG A 16 -17.30 25.06 -6.70
N PRO A 17 -18.03 26.08 -7.22
CA PRO A 17 -17.92 27.45 -6.71
C PRO A 17 -18.21 27.58 -5.21
N GLU A 18 -19.08 26.72 -4.68
CA GLU A 18 -19.47 26.67 -3.26
C GLU A 18 -18.37 26.13 -2.32
N ASP A 19 -17.41 25.37 -2.85
CA ASP A 19 -16.31 24.75 -2.08
C ASP A 19 -14.99 25.55 -2.16
N LEU A 20 -14.98 26.68 -2.90
CA LEU A 20 -13.79 27.50 -3.10
C LEU A 20 -13.41 28.27 -1.83
N THR A 21 -12.11 28.31 -1.55
CA THR A 21 -11.49 29.08 -0.46
C THR A 21 -10.45 30.05 -1.01
N ILE A 22 -9.86 30.89 -0.14
CA ILE A 22 -8.82 31.86 -0.51
C ILE A 22 -7.55 31.21 -1.12
N ILE A 23 -7.33 29.91 -0.90
CA ILE A 23 -6.19 29.16 -1.45
C ILE A 23 -6.55 28.34 -2.70
N SER A 24 -7.78 28.48 -3.22
CA SER A 24 -8.20 27.78 -4.43
C SER A 24 -7.60 28.44 -5.67
N THR A 25 -6.97 27.63 -6.53
CA THR A 25 -6.28 28.08 -7.74
C THR A 25 -6.59 27.14 -8.90
N ASN A 26 -6.51 27.67 -10.12
CA ASN A 26 -6.58 26.90 -11.36
C ASN A 26 -5.27 26.96 -12.15
N SER A 27 -4.23 27.56 -11.59
CA SER A 27 -2.94 27.78 -12.26
C SER A 27 -2.00 26.58 -12.18
N GLY A 28 -2.42 25.48 -11.53
CA GLY A 28 -1.60 24.28 -11.37
C GLY A 28 -0.45 24.44 -10.37
N ASP A 29 -0.49 25.48 -9.54
CA ASP A 29 0.59 25.88 -8.63
C ASP A 29 0.38 25.40 -7.19
N LEU A 30 -0.83 25.04 -6.80
CA LEU A 30 -1.16 24.44 -5.50
C LEU A 30 -2.22 23.34 -5.62
N GLY A 31 -2.21 22.42 -4.66
CA GLY A 31 -3.24 21.42 -4.46
C GLY A 31 -2.79 19.99 -4.81
N ASN A 32 -3.38 19.02 -4.09
CA ASN A 32 -3.25 17.59 -4.34
C ASN A 32 -4.61 16.94 -3.96
N THR A 33 -4.87 15.71 -4.39
CA THR A 33 -6.05 14.93 -4.02
C THR A 33 -6.12 14.53 -2.54
N HIS A 34 -5.08 14.82 -1.75
CA HIS A 34 -5.03 14.49 -0.32
C HIS A 34 -5.35 13.03 -0.01
N SER A 35 -5.28 12.09 -0.94
CA SER A 35 -5.65 10.70 -0.68
C SER A 35 -4.85 9.83 -1.61
N GLU A 36 -4.08 8.90 -1.06
CA GLU A 36 -3.19 8.04 -1.82
C GLU A 36 -3.94 7.27 -2.93
N TYR A 37 -5.13 6.78 -2.58
CA TYR A 37 -5.99 6.02 -3.47
C TYR A 37 -6.63 6.90 -4.55
N PHE A 38 -7.19 8.05 -4.18
CA PHE A 38 -7.83 8.94 -5.15
C PHE A 38 -6.83 9.71 -5.99
N ASN A 39 -5.60 9.95 -5.49
CA ASN A 39 -4.51 10.47 -6.28
C ASN A 39 -4.24 9.54 -7.46
N SER A 40 -4.00 8.27 -7.13
CA SER A 40 -3.74 7.22 -8.11
C SER A 40 -4.91 7.05 -9.08
N LEU A 41 -6.15 7.10 -8.61
CA LEU A 41 -7.34 7.04 -9.46
C LEU A 41 -7.44 8.23 -10.41
N SER A 42 -7.19 9.45 -9.93
CA SER A 42 -7.29 10.67 -10.73
C SER A 42 -6.20 10.73 -11.80
N GLU A 43 -4.96 10.39 -11.42
CA GLU A 43 -3.77 10.49 -12.26
C GLU A 43 -3.64 9.31 -13.21
N THR A 44 -3.73 8.08 -12.71
CA THR A 44 -3.46 6.87 -13.50
C THR A 44 -4.72 6.03 -13.78
N GLY A 45 -5.89 6.50 -13.33
CA GLY A 45 -7.17 5.85 -13.60
C GLY A 45 -7.38 4.60 -12.75
N LEU A 46 -8.34 3.77 -13.19
CA LEU A 46 -8.71 2.56 -12.47
C LEU A 46 -7.52 1.62 -12.25
N MET A 47 -6.59 1.53 -13.21
CA MET A 47 -5.44 0.65 -13.10
C MET A 47 -4.53 1.00 -11.92
N GLY A 48 -4.13 2.27 -11.76
CA GLY A 48 -3.27 2.62 -10.62
C GLY A 48 -4.00 2.59 -9.28
N PHE A 49 -5.29 2.90 -9.25
CA PHE A 49 -6.12 2.65 -8.06
C PHE A 49 -6.08 1.16 -7.66
N LEU A 50 -6.32 0.26 -8.60
CA LEU A 50 -6.26 -1.18 -8.36
C LEU A 50 -4.85 -1.66 -8.00
N SER A 51 -3.79 -1.06 -8.56
CA SER A 51 -2.42 -1.37 -8.16
C SER A 51 -2.16 -1.01 -6.69
N TRP A 52 -2.61 0.16 -6.24
CA TRP A 52 -2.47 0.57 -4.82
C TRP A 52 -3.28 -0.31 -3.88
N VAL A 53 -4.53 -0.63 -4.24
CA VAL A 53 -5.35 -1.60 -3.50
C VAL A 53 -4.70 -2.99 -3.52
N GLY A 54 -4.05 -3.36 -4.62
CA GLY A 54 -3.29 -4.61 -4.75
C GLY A 54 -2.12 -4.66 -3.77
N ILE A 55 -1.34 -3.58 -3.65
CA ILE A 55 -0.25 -3.49 -2.66
C ILE A 55 -0.80 -3.70 -1.24
N PHE A 56 -1.92 -3.06 -0.90
CA PHE A 56 -2.60 -3.25 0.38
C PHE A 56 -3.01 -4.72 0.61
N ILE A 57 -3.76 -5.32 -0.32
CA ILE A 57 -4.27 -6.69 -0.15
C ILE A 57 -3.11 -7.69 -0.07
N ILE A 58 -2.11 -7.56 -0.94
CA ILE A 58 -0.97 -8.48 -1.00
C ILE A 58 -0.13 -8.36 0.26
N SER A 59 0.17 -7.14 0.74
CA SER A 59 1.01 -6.96 1.94
C SER A 59 0.31 -7.51 3.19
N ILE A 60 -0.98 -7.24 3.37
CA ILE A 60 -1.77 -7.76 4.48
C ILE A 60 -1.91 -9.29 4.38
N GLY A 61 -2.26 -9.81 3.20
CA GLY A 61 -2.39 -11.25 2.98
C GLY A 61 -1.08 -12.01 3.24
N THR A 62 0.05 -11.43 2.81
CA THR A 62 1.37 -12.00 3.07
C THR A 62 1.72 -11.94 4.55
N ALA A 63 1.45 -10.85 5.24
CA ALA A 63 1.67 -10.74 6.69
C ALA A 63 0.85 -11.78 7.47
N VAL A 64 -0.45 -11.93 7.13
CA VAL A 64 -1.33 -12.95 7.71
C VAL A 64 -0.75 -14.33 7.47
N LYS A 65 -0.36 -14.66 6.24
CA LYS A 65 0.29 -15.93 5.90
C LYS A 65 1.52 -16.19 6.78
N VAL A 66 2.42 -15.20 6.92
CA VAL A 66 3.62 -15.30 7.77
C VAL A 66 3.24 -15.56 9.23
N ILE A 67 2.23 -14.86 9.76
CA ILE A 67 1.80 -14.98 11.15
C ILE A 67 1.22 -16.37 11.46
N TYR A 68 0.43 -16.94 10.55
CA TYR A 68 -0.26 -18.22 10.79
C TYR A 68 0.58 -19.46 10.42
N ARG A 69 1.50 -19.36 9.46
CA ARG A 69 2.31 -20.51 9.00
C ARG A 69 3.63 -20.70 9.75
N ASN A 70 4.03 -19.75 10.59
CA ASN A 70 5.30 -19.83 11.32
C ASN A 70 5.08 -20.21 12.78
N ASN A 71 5.97 -21.07 13.29
CA ASN A 71 6.00 -21.47 14.70
C ASN A 71 6.93 -20.59 15.55
N GLU A 72 7.91 -19.93 14.92
CA GLU A 72 8.89 -19.06 15.59
C GLU A 72 8.23 -17.77 16.11
N PRO A 73 8.20 -17.53 17.44
CA PRO A 73 7.50 -16.38 18.01
C PRO A 73 8.03 -15.03 17.53
N TRP A 74 9.34 -14.93 17.30
CA TRP A 74 9.97 -13.67 16.87
C TRP A 74 9.56 -13.28 15.44
N VAL A 75 9.41 -14.26 14.53
CA VAL A 75 8.94 -14.05 13.14
C VAL A 75 7.53 -13.49 13.17
N LYS A 76 6.66 -14.11 13.97
CA LYS A 76 5.26 -13.70 14.13
C LYS A 76 5.17 -12.29 14.71
N ASN A 77 5.90 -12.01 15.79
CA ASN A 77 5.87 -10.72 16.46
C ASN A 77 6.39 -9.59 15.55
N LEU A 78 7.44 -9.87 14.76
CA LEU A 78 7.96 -8.89 13.80
C LEU A 78 6.97 -8.64 12.66
N ALA A 79 6.33 -9.68 12.12
CA ALA A 79 5.28 -9.54 11.12
C ALA A 79 4.06 -8.77 11.65
N ILE A 80 3.65 -9.02 12.91
CA ILE A 80 2.58 -8.28 13.59
C ILE A 80 2.97 -6.80 13.74
N ALA A 81 4.19 -6.50 14.19
CA ALA A 81 4.64 -5.12 14.34
C ALA A 81 4.65 -4.37 12.98
N ALA A 82 5.20 -5.01 11.94
CA ALA A 82 5.24 -4.44 10.59
C ALA A 82 3.85 -4.22 10.01
N VAL A 83 2.92 -5.19 10.15
CA VAL A 83 1.57 -5.06 9.61
C VAL A 83 0.74 -4.01 10.35
N LEU A 84 0.91 -3.85 11.66
CA LEU A 84 0.25 -2.79 12.43
C LEU A 84 0.73 -1.39 12.00
N GLY A 85 2.03 -1.25 11.72
CA GLY A 85 2.59 -0.04 11.12
C GLY A 85 1.98 0.26 9.75
N LEU A 86 1.85 -0.77 8.90
CA LEU A 86 1.22 -0.64 7.59
C LEU A 86 -0.27 -0.29 7.67
N ILE A 87 -1.03 -0.93 8.55
CA ILE A 87 -2.45 -0.58 8.78
C ILE A 87 -2.57 0.89 9.18
N THR A 88 -1.69 1.38 10.05
CA THR A 88 -1.67 2.80 10.43
C THR A 88 -1.48 3.68 9.19
N TYR A 89 -0.51 3.36 8.34
CA TYR A 89 -0.30 4.08 7.07
C TYR A 89 -1.54 4.00 6.16
N TYR A 90 -2.09 2.81 5.93
CA TYR A 90 -3.20 2.59 4.99
C TYR A 90 -4.47 3.33 5.40
N VAL A 91 -4.76 3.40 6.70
CA VAL A 91 -5.88 4.20 7.24
C VAL A 91 -5.63 5.69 7.01
N HIS A 92 -4.43 6.18 7.33
CA HIS A 92 -4.08 7.57 7.12
C HIS A 92 -4.04 7.96 5.64
N GLY A 93 -3.65 7.04 4.77
CA GLY A 93 -3.61 7.18 3.31
C GLY A 93 -4.97 7.40 2.65
N PHE A 94 -6.09 7.17 3.36
CA PHE A 94 -7.42 7.54 2.86
C PHE A 94 -7.63 9.05 2.80
N VAL A 95 -7.05 9.78 3.75
CA VAL A 95 -7.29 11.23 3.96
C VAL A 95 -6.02 12.05 3.74
N ASN A 96 -4.88 11.40 3.48
CA ASN A 96 -3.65 12.06 3.07
C ASN A 96 -2.91 11.24 2.01
N ASN A 97 -2.05 11.90 1.23
CA ASN A 97 -1.02 11.23 0.43
C ASN A 97 0.33 11.41 1.13
N TYR A 98 0.95 10.31 1.52
CA TYR A 98 2.17 10.33 2.32
C TYR A 98 3.35 9.66 1.66
N SER A 99 3.13 8.86 0.61
CA SER A 99 4.23 8.20 -0.10
C SER A 99 5.17 9.20 -0.78
N ASP A 100 4.69 10.41 -1.06
CA ASP A 100 5.48 11.47 -1.69
C ASP A 100 6.48 12.12 -0.71
N PHE A 101 6.32 11.88 0.60
CA PHE A 101 7.24 12.35 1.62
C PHE A 101 8.21 11.24 2.04
N ASP A 102 9.51 11.47 1.79
CA ASP A 102 10.60 10.52 2.11
C ASP A 102 10.49 9.91 3.51
N LYS A 103 10.14 10.74 4.51
CA LYS A 103 10.05 10.34 5.92
C LYS A 103 9.00 9.26 6.19
N ILE A 104 7.95 9.21 5.37
CA ILE A 104 6.84 8.25 5.54
C ILE A 104 6.95 7.11 4.51
N ALA A 105 7.49 7.40 3.32
CA ALA A 105 7.78 6.40 2.31
C ALA A 105 8.73 5.29 2.83
N VAL A 106 9.75 5.66 3.61
CA VAL A 106 10.72 4.70 4.16
C VAL A 106 10.04 3.65 5.06
N PRO A 107 9.25 4.00 6.09
CA PRO A 107 8.48 3.02 6.86
C PRO A 107 7.53 2.16 6.03
N LEU A 108 6.81 2.75 5.07
CA LEU A 108 5.88 2.02 4.19
C LEU A 108 6.60 0.89 3.44
N TRP A 109 7.61 1.25 2.64
CA TRP A 109 8.32 0.28 1.81
C TRP A 109 9.17 -0.67 2.66
N GLY A 110 9.74 -0.17 3.77
CA GLY A 110 10.51 -0.97 4.72
C GLY A 110 9.69 -2.08 5.37
N PHE A 111 8.47 -1.77 5.84
CA PHE A 111 7.59 -2.79 6.44
C PHE A 111 7.10 -3.82 5.41
N ILE A 112 6.80 -3.40 4.18
CA ILE A 112 6.48 -4.33 3.08
C ILE A 112 7.67 -5.26 2.81
N ALA A 113 8.89 -4.71 2.74
CA ALA A 113 10.10 -5.49 2.51
C ALA A 113 10.37 -6.48 3.65
N ILE A 114 10.16 -6.09 4.91
CA ILE A 114 10.26 -6.98 6.07
C ILE A 114 9.29 -8.15 5.93
N ILE A 115 8.00 -7.89 5.65
CA ILE A 115 6.99 -8.94 5.50
C ILE A 115 7.36 -9.88 4.35
N ALA A 116 7.77 -9.35 3.20
CA ALA A 116 8.19 -10.15 2.05
C ALA A 116 9.42 -11.02 2.38
N ALA A 117 10.40 -10.47 3.09
CA ALA A 117 11.58 -11.23 3.53
C ALA A 117 11.18 -12.36 4.50
N LEU A 118 10.31 -12.08 5.47
CA LEU A 118 9.83 -13.12 6.38
C LEU A 118 9.08 -14.22 5.64
N ASP A 119 8.25 -13.88 4.64
CA ASP A 119 7.55 -14.87 3.81
C ASP A 119 8.49 -15.73 2.98
N ILE A 120 9.56 -15.15 2.41
CA ILE A 120 10.51 -15.89 1.57
C ILE A 120 11.40 -16.80 2.42
N TYR A 121 11.98 -16.29 3.50
CA TYR A 121 12.99 -17.01 4.28
C TYR A 121 12.41 -17.99 5.30
N HIS A 122 11.16 -17.82 5.72
CA HIS A 122 10.50 -18.69 6.70
C HIS A 122 9.31 -19.44 6.09
N ARG A 123 9.32 -19.64 4.78
CA ARG A 123 8.33 -20.50 4.12
C ARG A 123 8.59 -21.95 4.52
N GLN A 124 7.70 -22.53 5.32
CA GLN A 124 7.71 -23.98 5.50
C GLN A 124 7.29 -24.66 4.20
N PRO A 125 7.93 -25.78 3.81
CA PRO A 125 7.45 -26.60 2.70
C PRO A 125 5.99 -26.99 2.96
N ASP A 126 5.11 -26.83 1.97
CA ASP A 126 3.72 -27.26 2.12
C ASP A 126 3.72 -28.78 2.42
N GLU A 127 3.07 -29.20 3.52
CA GLU A 127 3.08 -30.60 4.00
C GLU A 127 2.64 -31.60 2.91
N GLU A 128 1.76 -31.20 2.00
CA GLU A 128 1.34 -31.99 0.82
C GLU A 128 2.51 -32.45 -0.05
N MET A 129 3.55 -31.62 -0.19
CA MET A 129 4.72 -31.95 -1.01
C MET A 129 5.64 -32.99 -0.34
N THR A 130 5.46 -33.21 0.96
CA THR A 130 6.23 -34.16 1.77
C THR A 130 5.60 -35.55 1.73
N GLU A 131 4.26 -35.63 1.73
CA GLU A 131 3.52 -36.89 1.54
C GLU A 131 3.72 -37.48 0.14
N VAL A 132 3.66 -36.67 -0.92
CA VAL A 132 3.84 -37.16 -2.30
C VAL A 132 5.24 -37.78 -2.50
N LYS A 133 6.28 -37.19 -1.90
CA LYS A 133 7.64 -37.75 -1.94
C LYS A 133 7.83 -39.02 -1.11
N GLN A 134 6.98 -39.26 -0.11
CA GLN A 134 6.99 -40.51 0.67
C GLN A 134 6.22 -41.64 -0.02
N ILE A 135 5.24 -41.33 -0.87
CA ILE A 135 4.47 -42.33 -1.62
C ILE A 135 5.23 -42.83 -2.86
N GLU A 136 6.15 -42.03 -3.41
CA GLU A 136 6.96 -42.39 -4.59
C GLU A 136 8.28 -43.12 -4.27
N ASN A 137 8.61 -43.40 -2.99
CA ASN A 137 9.77 -44.21 -2.56
C ASN A 137 9.32 -45.51 -1.90
#